data_AF-A0A2T0JR99-F1
#
_entry.id   AF-A0A2T0JR99-F1
#
_cell.length_a   1.000
_cell.length_b   1.000
_cell.length_c   1.000
_cell.angle_alpha   90.00
_cell.angle_beta   90.00
_cell.angle_gamma   90.00
#
_symmetry.space_group_name_H-M   'P 1'
#
loop_
_entity.id
_entity.type
_entity.pdbx_description
1 polymer ?
#
loop_
_entity_poly.entity_id
_entity_poly.type
_entity_poly.pdbx_seq_one_letter_code
_entity_poly.pdbx_strand_id
1 'polypeptide(L)'
;MTTYSGPARLTLVDGTRVSGMASLSTNQRGGVDGWGGTFRPDRTDDDIRNAGDGLTLELPYDQTGSVAVTGVRKLLATQILVSLAGSGPAPF
;
A
#
# COMPACT_ATOMS: atom_id res chain seq x y z
N MET A 1 6.08 -12.53 13.77
CA MET A 1 5.08 -12.17 12.75
C MET A 1 4.85 -10.69 12.88
N THR A 2 5.39 -9.91 11.93
CA THR A 2 5.33 -8.45 12.01
C THR A 2 4.15 -8.01 11.16
N THR A 3 3.24 -7.28 11.77
CA THR A 3 2.10 -6.67 11.08
C THR A 3 2.07 -5.20 11.43
N TYR A 4 2.01 -4.35 10.42
CA TYR A 4 1.79 -2.93 10.59
C TYR A 4 0.33 -2.62 10.31
N SER A 5 -0.32 -1.86 11.18
CA SER A 5 -1.66 -1.34 10.92
C SER A 5 -1.73 0.09 11.42
N GLY A 6 -1.85 1.05 10.51
CA GLY A 6 -1.79 2.45 10.87
C GLY A 6 -1.87 3.40 9.68
N PRO A 7 -1.74 4.71 9.96
CA PRO A 7 -1.74 5.74 8.92
C PRO A 7 -0.50 5.62 8.06
N ALA A 8 -0.69 5.58 6.74
CA ALA A 8 0.37 5.55 5.76
C ALA A 8 0.07 6.53 4.62
N ARG A 9 1.11 6.87 3.87
CA ARG A 9 1.02 7.69 2.66
C ARG A 9 1.53 6.88 1.49
N LEU A 10 0.71 6.76 0.46
CA LEU A 10 1.11 6.14 -0.79
C LEU A 10 1.50 7.26 -1.76
N THR A 11 2.75 7.24 -2.21
CA THR A 11 3.26 8.15 -3.23
C THR A 11 3.28 7.40 -4.56
N LEU A 12 2.52 7.94 -5.51
CA LEU A 12 2.39 7.43 -6.87
C LEU A 12 3.58 7.85 -7.74
N VAL A 13 3.75 7.17 -8.88
CA VAL A 13 4.83 7.45 -9.85
C VAL A 13 4.75 8.84 -10.47
N ASP A 14 3.56 9.44 -10.49
CA ASP A 14 3.30 10.81 -10.94
C ASP A 14 3.62 11.87 -9.87
N GLY A 15 4.03 11.44 -8.66
CA GLY A 15 4.28 12.29 -7.50
C GLY A 15 3.03 12.60 -6.67
N THR A 16 1.87 12.07 -7.03
CA THR A 16 0.63 12.21 -6.26
C THR A 16 0.78 11.50 -4.92
N ARG A 17 0.46 12.19 -3.82
CA ARG A 17 0.55 11.65 -2.46
C ARG A 17 -0.84 11.41 -1.90
N VAL A 18 -1.16 10.17 -1.60
CA VAL A 18 -2.46 9.77 -1.06
C VAL A 18 -2.29 9.31 0.38
N SER A 19 -2.98 9.97 1.30
CA SER A 19 -3.00 9.56 2.71
C SER A 19 -4.12 8.54 2.94
N GLY A 20 -3.86 7.58 3.83
CA GLY A 20 -4.84 6.55 4.18
C GLY A 20 -4.36 5.63 5.29
N MET A 21 -5.06 4.51 5.46
CA MET A 21 -4.69 3.46 6.41
C MET A 21 -4.10 2.25 5.67
N ALA A 22 -2.89 1.86 6.04
CA ALA A 22 -2.26 0.62 5.58
C ALA A 22 -2.38 -0.47 6.64
N SER A 23 -2.68 -1.68 6.21
CA SER A 23 -2.56 -2.91 6.99
C SER A 23 -1.63 -3.85 6.24
N LEU A 24 -0.38 -3.94 6.69
CA LEU A 24 0.70 -4.72 6.08
C LEU A 24 1.08 -5.89 6.98
N SER A 25 1.60 -6.95 6.39
CA SER A 25 2.10 -8.11 7.08
C SER A 25 3.26 -8.74 6.29
N THR A 26 4.21 -9.33 7.01
CA THR A 26 5.30 -10.11 6.41
C THR A 26 4.90 -11.56 6.08
N ASN A 27 3.61 -11.89 6.18
CA ASN A 27 3.08 -13.26 6.05
C ASN A 27 2.24 -13.41 4.77
N GLN A 28 2.81 -13.09 3.61
CA GLN A 28 2.19 -13.45 2.34
C GLN A 28 2.54 -14.91 2.00
N ARG A 29 1.51 -15.75 1.86
CA ARG A 29 1.59 -17.19 1.51
C ARG A 29 2.20 -17.51 0.13
N GLY A 30 2.91 -16.58 -0.52
CA GLY A 30 3.20 -16.66 -1.96
C GLY A 30 4.59 -16.26 -2.44
N GLY A 31 5.55 -15.93 -1.58
CA GLY A 31 6.88 -15.58 -2.05
C GLY A 31 7.88 -15.35 -0.92
N VAL A 32 9.05 -15.96 -1.06
CA VAL A 32 10.21 -15.84 -0.18
C VAL A 32 10.53 -14.34 -0.02
N ASP A 33 10.47 -13.83 1.22
CA ASP A 33 10.83 -12.44 1.59
C ASP A 33 9.92 -11.29 1.11
N GLY A 34 8.67 -11.58 0.69
CA GLY A 34 7.69 -10.54 0.34
C GLY A 34 6.82 -10.11 1.53
N TRP A 35 6.77 -8.81 1.84
CA TRP A 35 5.76 -8.23 2.73
C TRP A 35 4.63 -7.64 1.89
N GLY A 36 3.44 -7.48 2.45
CA GLY A 36 2.33 -6.91 1.70
C GLY A 36 1.06 -6.84 2.54
N GLY A 37 -0.01 -6.33 1.94
CA GLY A 37 -1.27 -6.21 2.63
C GLY A 37 -2.25 -5.36 1.87
N THR A 38 -2.95 -4.48 2.58
CA THR A 38 -3.96 -3.61 1.99
C THR A 38 -3.78 -2.16 2.40
N PHE A 39 -4.15 -1.24 1.52
CA PHE A 39 -4.17 0.19 1.74
C PHE A 39 -5.54 0.76 1.44
N ARG A 40 -6.05 1.57 2.35
CA ARG A 40 -7.35 2.23 2.28
C ARG A 40 -7.10 3.73 2.24
N PRO A 41 -7.13 4.35 1.07
CA PRO A 41 -6.97 5.80 0.97
C PRO A 41 -8.19 6.49 1.59
N ASP A 42 -7.96 7.62 2.26
CA ASP A 42 -9.02 8.42 2.89
C ASP A 42 -9.91 9.10 1.83
N ARG A 43 -9.34 9.37 0.65
CA ARG A 43 -10.04 9.84 -0.54
C ARG A 43 -9.90 8.84 -1.66
N THR A 44 -10.99 8.58 -2.37
CA THR A 44 -10.94 7.78 -3.59
C THR A 44 -10.46 8.67 -4.72
N ASP A 45 -9.15 8.72 -4.95
CA ASP A 45 -8.59 9.23 -6.20
C ASP A 45 -8.54 8.09 -7.21
N ASP A 46 -9.10 8.32 -8.40
CA ASP A 46 -9.06 7.35 -9.50
C ASP A 46 -7.61 7.09 -9.97
N ASP A 47 -6.66 7.96 -9.62
CA ASP A 47 -5.24 7.81 -9.96
C ASP A 47 -4.60 6.56 -9.33
N ILE A 48 -5.01 6.18 -8.11
CA ILE A 48 -4.54 4.94 -7.47
C ILE A 48 -4.93 3.69 -8.25
N ARG A 49 -6.06 3.71 -8.97
CA ARG A 49 -6.48 2.55 -9.77
C ARG A 49 -5.60 2.33 -10.98
N ASN A 50 -5.00 3.40 -11.50
CA ASN A 50 -4.13 3.33 -12.68
C ASN A 50 -2.65 3.15 -12.32
N ALA A 51 -2.28 3.39 -11.06
CA ALA A 51 -0.93 3.13 -10.58
C ALA A 51 -0.74 1.62 -10.32
N GLY A 52 -0.26 0.90 -11.33
CA GLY A 52 0.05 -0.53 -11.22
C GLY A 52 1.36 -0.81 -10.48
N ASP A 53 2.46 -0.21 -10.95
CA ASP A 53 3.82 -0.49 -10.49
C ASP A 53 4.58 0.77 -10.09
N GLY A 54 5.63 0.62 -9.29
CA GLY A 54 6.55 1.71 -8.92
C GLY A 54 6.03 2.64 -7.83
N LEU A 55 5.06 2.20 -7.04
CA LEU A 55 4.52 2.97 -5.93
C LEU A 55 5.45 2.91 -4.73
N THR A 56 5.47 3.99 -3.94
CA THR A 56 6.21 4.03 -2.69
C THR A 56 5.24 4.21 -1.54
N LEU A 57 5.27 3.29 -0.59
CA LEU A 57 4.51 3.38 0.64
C LEU A 57 5.40 3.99 1.72
N GLU A 58 4.97 5.14 2.23
CA GLU A 58 5.58 5.88 3.33
C GLU A 58 4.78 5.63 4.60
N LEU A 59 5.47 5.14 5.62
CA LEU A 59 4.97 4.87 6.95
C LEU A 59 5.44 6.00 7.89
N PRO A 60 4.84 6.12 9.08
CA PRO A 60 5.36 7.01 10.13
C PRO A 60 6.82 6.68 10.43
N TYR A 61 7.57 7.66 10.92
CA TYR A 61 9.01 7.53 11.26
C TYR A 61 9.95 7.40 10.05
N ASP A 62 9.65 8.07 8.93
CA ASP A 62 10.47 8.06 7.69
C ASP A 62 10.74 6.67 7.10
N GLN A 63 9.90 5.70 7.49
CA GLN A 63 9.94 4.35 6.98
C GLN A 63 9.31 4.31 5.59
N THR A 64 10.04 3.89 4.57
CA THR A 64 9.53 3.83 3.20
C THR A 64 9.82 2.48 2.55
N GLY A 65 8.89 2.00 1.74
CA GLY A 65 9.04 0.74 1.04
C GLY A 65 8.36 0.77 -0.33
N SER A 66 9.04 0.21 -1.33
CA SER A 66 8.45 0.05 -2.65
C SER A 66 7.36 -1.02 -2.64
N VAL A 67 6.20 -0.67 -3.17
CA VAL A 67 5.04 -1.54 -3.28
C VAL A 67 4.51 -1.54 -4.71
N ALA A 68 3.91 -2.65 -5.12
CA ALA A 68 3.14 -2.77 -6.34
C ALA A 68 1.67 -3.02 -5.98
N VAL A 69 0.76 -2.48 -6.78
CA VAL A 69 -0.68 -2.72 -6.62
C VAL A 69 -1.03 -4.02 -7.31
N THR A 70 -1.40 -5.02 -6.51
CA THR A 70 -1.81 -6.33 -7.02
C THR A 70 -3.30 -6.40 -7.30
N GLY A 71 -4.08 -5.44 -6.81
CA GLY A 71 -5.49 -5.30 -7.14
C GLY A 71 -6.17 -4.16 -6.41
N VAL A 72 -7.23 -3.62 -6.99
CA VAL A 72 -8.05 -2.58 -6.36
C VAL A 72 -9.50 -3.02 -6.34
N ARG A 73 -10.12 -3.00 -5.17
CA ARG A 73 -11.51 -3.38 -4.97
C ARG A 73 -12.30 -2.19 -4.41
N LYS A 74 -13.41 -1.85 -5.04
CA LYS A 74 -14.34 -0.85 -4.51
C LYS A 74 -15.12 -1.47 -3.34
N LEU A 75 -15.09 -0.83 -2.17
CA LEU A 75 -15.87 -1.25 -1.00
C LEU A 75 -17.20 -0.50 -0.94
N LEU A 76 -17.17 0.83 -1.11
CA LEU A 76 -18.34 1.71 -1.04
C LEU A 76 -18.29 2.75 -2.17
N ALA A 77 -19.33 3.59 -2.30
CA ALA A 77 -19.38 4.66 -3.30
C ALA A 77 -18.13 5.56 -3.28
N THR A 78 -17.58 5.81 -2.08
CA THR A 78 -16.44 6.70 -1.80
C THR A 78 -15.22 6.00 -1.17
N GLN A 79 -15.20 4.67 -1.10
CA GLN A 79 -14.07 3.92 -0.53
C GLN A 79 -13.59 2.80 -1.44
N ILE A 80 -12.27 2.69 -1.55
CA ILE A 80 -11.57 1.60 -2.24
C ILE A 80 -10.61 0.91 -1.27
N LEU A 81 -10.34 -0.36 -1.53
CA LEU A 81 -9.35 -1.18 -0.87
C LEU A 81 -8.32 -1.59 -1.92
N VAL A 82 -7.09 -1.18 -1.71
CA VAL A 82 -5.97 -1.45 -2.58
C VAL A 82 -5.19 -2.60 -1.97
N SER A 83 -4.92 -3.66 -2.73
CA SER A 83 -4.02 -4.74 -2.31
C SER A 83 -2.62 -4.39 -2.77
N LEU A 84 -1.67 -4.44 -1.85
CA LEU A 84 -0.28 -4.06 -2.06
C LEU A 84 0.62 -5.28 -1.84
N ALA A 85 1.61 -5.44 -2.72
CA ALA A 85 2.73 -6.34 -2.51
C ALA A 85 4.01 -5.50 -2.44
N GLY A 86 4.65 -5.51 -1.29
CA GLY A 86 5.95 -4.90 -1.06
C GLY A 86 7.08 -5.74 -1.62
N SER A 87 8.12 -5.06 -2.10
CA SER A 87 9.35 -5.69 -2.57
C SER A 87 10.49 -5.36 -1.62
N GLY A 88 11.32 -6.36 -1.30
CA GLY A 88 12.48 -6.19 -0.40
C GLY A 88 12.11 -6.24 1.09
N PRO A 89 12.96 -5.70 1.98
CA PRO A 89 12.74 -5.77 3.43
C PRO A 89 11.50 -4.96 3.84
N ALA A 90 10.76 -5.48 4.82
CA ALA A 90 9.61 -4.79 5.37
C ALA A 90 10.04 -3.49 6.05
N PRO A 91 9.41 -2.35 5.71
CA PRO A 91 9.75 -1.06 6.29
C PRO A 91 9.15 -0.86 7.71
N PHE A 92 8.84 -1.92 8.47
CA PHE A 92 8.18 -1.85 9.79
C PHE A 92 8.59 -2.98 10.74
#